data_AF-A0A831JSE5-F1
#
_entry.id   AF-A0A831JSE5-F1
#
_cell.length_a   1.000
_cell.length_b   1.000
_cell.length_c   1.000
_cell.angle_alpha   90.00
_cell.angle_beta   90.00
_cell.angle_gamma   90.00
#
_symmetry.space_group_name_H-M   'P 1'
#
loop_
_entity.id
_entity.type
_entity.pdbx_description
1 polymer ?
#
loop_
_entity_poly.entity_id
_entity_poly.type
_entity_poly.pdbx_seq_one_letter_code
_entity_poly.pdbx_strand_id
1 'polypeptide(L)'
;MSEISVSRLDGLIHPGFSQIGNNRREQPDAYQGLFQCWDSRVSWLAKQKGACLLYFSCLTQSQIDKPPERGSIFFNTGVMEEILRLDRYKMLLGERFICLADADDHLYPASDLAGVLQKQGWRTSDQTRLEVYGEVRELCVTSLGNWIKRSLAIDNNRFRINGSLSLSEAQICWYSNSYQLLAESPLIHTAQVMGRLSMRAVRFIGHC
;
A
#
# COMPACT_ATOMS: atom_id res chain seq x y z
N MET A 1 -12.02 13.16 -23.85
CA MET A 1 -12.19 12.34 -22.64
C MET A 1 -13.03 13.14 -21.65
N SER A 2 -14.02 12.52 -21.00
CA SER A 2 -14.80 13.18 -19.95
C SER A 2 -13.96 13.27 -18.68
N GLU A 3 -13.83 14.47 -18.11
CA GLU A 3 -13.04 14.75 -16.91
C GLU A 3 -13.62 14.02 -15.68
N ILE A 4 -12.79 13.32 -14.91
CA ILE A 4 -13.22 12.61 -13.69
C ILE A 4 -13.02 13.53 -12.49
N SER A 5 -14.14 13.94 -11.86
CA SER A 5 -14.09 14.71 -10.61
C SER A 5 -13.85 13.80 -9.41
N VAL A 6 -12.76 14.08 -8.69
CA VAL A 6 -12.33 13.28 -7.54
C VAL A 6 -12.88 13.87 -6.25
N SER A 7 -13.75 13.16 -5.55
CA SER A 7 -14.17 13.53 -4.19
C SER A 7 -13.30 12.88 -3.12
N ARG A 8 -12.62 11.78 -3.45
CA ARG A 8 -11.72 11.05 -2.53
C ARG A 8 -10.46 10.55 -3.24
N LEU A 9 -9.32 10.82 -2.63
CA LEU A 9 -8.02 10.33 -3.05
C LEU A 9 -7.42 9.51 -1.90
N ASP A 10 -7.12 8.25 -2.16
CA ASP A 10 -6.40 7.39 -1.23
C ASP A 10 -4.95 7.24 -1.72
N GLY A 11 -3.97 7.48 -0.85
CA GLY A 11 -2.55 7.25 -1.09
C GLY A 11 -2.08 6.02 -0.31
N LEU A 12 -1.87 4.90 -1.01
CA LEU A 12 -1.38 3.67 -0.42
C LEU A 12 0.12 3.50 -0.69
N ILE A 13 0.91 3.41 0.38
CA ILE A 13 2.38 3.30 0.30
C ILE A 13 2.83 1.91 0.70
N HIS A 14 3.39 1.17 -0.25
CA HIS A 14 3.87 -0.18 0.01
C HIS A 14 5.10 -0.15 0.95
N PRO A 15 5.24 -1.09 1.91
CA PRO A 15 6.38 -1.18 2.81
C PRO A 15 7.76 -1.13 2.13
N GLY A 16 7.94 -2.00 1.15
CA GLY A 16 9.13 -2.01 0.32
C GLY A 16 9.37 -0.75 -0.54
N PHE A 17 8.52 0.28 -0.53
CA PHE A 17 8.69 1.50 -1.34
C PHE A 17 10.01 2.22 -1.01
N SER A 18 10.36 2.32 0.27
CA SER A 18 11.63 2.96 0.69
C SER A 18 12.87 2.08 0.47
N GLN A 19 12.67 0.84 0.02
CA GLN A 19 13.70 -0.19 -0.10
C GLN A 19 13.90 -0.65 -1.55
N ILE A 20 13.34 0.06 -2.53
CA ILE A 20 13.58 -0.19 -3.95
C ILE A 20 15.10 -0.17 -4.19
N GLY A 21 15.63 -1.23 -4.80
CA GLY A 21 17.08 -1.41 -5.04
C GLY A 21 17.87 -2.10 -3.91
N ASN A 22 17.31 -2.27 -2.71
CA ASN A 22 17.94 -3.09 -1.66
C ASN A 22 17.43 -4.53 -1.72
N ASN A 23 18.36 -5.49 -1.62
CA ASN A 23 18.06 -6.94 -1.59
C ASN A 23 16.93 -7.22 -0.61
N ARG A 24 15.74 -7.53 -1.13
CA ARG A 24 14.52 -7.75 -0.35
C ARG A 24 14.81 -8.82 0.70
N ARG A 25 14.77 -8.42 1.98
CA ARG A 25 14.53 -9.38 3.06
C ARG A 25 13.13 -9.95 2.84
N GLU A 26 12.97 -11.24 3.10
CA GLU A 26 11.68 -11.92 3.06
C GLU A 26 10.62 -11.05 3.76
N GLN A 27 9.46 -10.89 3.12
CA GLN A 27 8.36 -10.12 3.69
C GLN A 27 7.88 -10.89 4.93
N PRO A 28 7.97 -10.33 6.15
CA PRO A 28 7.46 -11.00 7.33
C PRO A 28 5.96 -11.26 7.19
N ASP A 29 5.49 -12.39 7.72
CA ASP A 29 4.06 -12.78 7.78
C ASP A 29 3.16 -11.67 8.33
N ALA A 30 3.74 -10.78 9.14
CA ALA A 30 3.15 -9.54 9.64
C ALA A 30 2.42 -8.70 8.57
N TYR A 31 2.92 -8.71 7.33
CA TYR A 31 2.32 -7.94 6.24
C TYR A 31 1.06 -8.56 5.65
N GLN A 32 0.82 -9.86 5.83
CA GLN A 32 -0.37 -10.53 5.26
C GLN A 32 -1.67 -9.92 5.82
N GLY A 33 -1.72 -9.65 7.13
CA GLY A 33 -2.88 -9.00 7.75
C GLY A 33 -3.10 -7.57 7.23
N LEU A 34 -2.03 -6.82 7.00
CA LEU A 34 -2.08 -5.48 6.42
C LEU A 34 -2.61 -5.50 4.98
N PHE A 35 -2.14 -6.44 4.16
CA PHE A 35 -2.61 -6.61 2.78
C PHE A 35 -4.10 -6.95 2.70
N GLN A 36 -4.63 -7.75 3.62
CA GLN A 36 -6.08 -8.03 3.68
C GLN A 36 -6.90 -6.77 4.00
N CYS A 37 -6.40 -5.92 4.89
CA CYS A 37 -7.01 -4.63 5.18
C CYS A 37 -7.03 -3.72 3.96
N TRP A 38 -5.93 -3.69 3.19
CA TRP A 38 -5.87 -2.93 1.94
C TRP A 38 -6.81 -3.49 0.87
N ASP A 39 -6.84 -4.80 0.66
CA ASP A 39 -7.74 -5.44 -0.31
C ASP A 39 -9.21 -5.12 0.00
N SER A 40 -9.57 -5.11 1.29
CA SER A 40 -10.88 -4.67 1.76
C SER A 40 -11.15 -3.19 1.48
N ARG A 41 -10.14 -2.32 1.69
CA ARG A 41 -10.23 -0.89 1.41
C ARG A 41 -10.39 -0.62 -0.09
N VAL A 42 -9.61 -1.29 -0.95
CA VAL A 42 -9.69 -1.16 -2.41
C VAL A 42 -11.05 -1.63 -2.91
N SER A 43 -11.56 -2.73 -2.38
CA SER A 43 -12.91 -3.21 -2.69
C SER A 43 -14.00 -2.20 -2.28
N TRP A 44 -13.79 -1.46 -1.20
CA TRP A 44 -14.69 -0.37 -0.81
C TRP A 44 -14.55 0.84 -1.75
N LEU A 45 -13.33 1.26 -2.12
CA LEU A 45 -13.08 2.35 -3.09
C LEU A 45 -13.68 2.04 -4.47
N ALA A 46 -13.68 0.77 -4.88
CA ALA A 46 -14.27 0.34 -6.14
C ALA A 46 -15.77 0.69 -6.22
N LYS A 47 -16.48 0.69 -5.08
CA LYS A 47 -17.90 1.05 -4.97
C LYS A 47 -18.15 2.57 -4.94
N GLN A 48 -17.10 3.38 -4.79
CA GLN A 48 -17.18 4.85 -4.69
C GLN A 48 -16.80 5.49 -6.03
N LYS A 49 -17.78 5.97 -6.81
CA LYS A 49 -17.55 6.49 -8.17
C LYS A 49 -16.52 7.64 -8.25
N GLY A 50 -16.44 8.49 -7.22
CA GLY A 50 -15.51 9.62 -7.15
C GLY A 50 -14.19 9.33 -6.41
N ALA A 51 -13.84 8.06 -6.20
CA ALA A 51 -12.63 7.66 -5.49
C ALA A 51 -11.52 7.20 -6.43
N CYS A 52 -10.30 7.63 -6.13
CA CYS A 52 -9.04 7.28 -6.79
C CYS A 52 -8.06 6.65 -5.80
N LEU A 53 -7.21 5.74 -6.29
CA LEU A 53 -6.10 5.17 -5.54
C LEU A 53 -4.77 5.51 -6.21
N LEU A 54 -3.91 6.22 -5.48
CA LEU A 54 -2.48 6.35 -5.77
C LEU A 54 -1.75 5.24 -5.04
N TYR A 55 -1.07 4.37 -5.78
CA TYR A 55 -0.34 3.25 -5.22
C TYR A 55 1.15 3.43 -5.41
N PHE A 56 1.89 3.66 -4.33
CA PHE A 56 3.34 3.78 -4.34
C PHE A 56 3.96 2.38 -4.21
N SER A 57 4.38 1.85 -5.35
CA SER A 57 4.80 0.45 -5.50
C SER A 57 6.22 0.20 -4.99
N CYS A 58 6.47 -0.99 -4.45
CA CYS A 58 7.83 -1.45 -4.14
C CYS A 58 8.58 -2.08 -5.32
N LEU A 59 8.02 -1.96 -6.52
CA LEU A 59 8.59 -2.43 -7.77
C LEU A 59 9.01 -1.23 -8.62
N THR A 60 10.06 -1.41 -9.42
CA THR A 60 10.36 -0.47 -10.50
C THR A 60 9.43 -0.70 -11.68
N GLN A 61 9.30 0.31 -12.55
CA GLN A 61 8.46 0.20 -13.75
C GLN A 61 8.91 -0.96 -14.64
N SER A 62 10.22 -1.19 -14.78
CA SER A 62 10.79 -2.31 -15.54
C SER A 62 10.33 -3.68 -15.01
N GLN A 63 10.25 -3.85 -13.68
CA GLN A 63 9.77 -5.09 -13.08
C GLN A 63 8.27 -5.34 -13.30
N ILE A 64 7.48 -4.27 -13.42
CA ILE A 64 6.05 -4.35 -13.72
C ILE A 64 5.84 -4.67 -15.20
N ASP A 65 6.57 -3.99 -16.09
CA ASP A 65 6.45 -4.16 -17.54
C ASP A 65 7.00 -5.50 -18.03
N LYS A 66 8.01 -6.05 -17.33
CA LYS A 66 8.63 -7.34 -17.60
C LYS A 66 8.64 -8.22 -16.35
N PRO A 67 7.49 -8.82 -15.98
CA PRO A 67 7.40 -9.73 -14.86
C PRO A 67 8.38 -10.89 -14.98
N PRO A 68 9.00 -11.36 -13.87
CA PRO A 68 9.89 -12.51 -13.92
C PRO A 68 9.13 -13.77 -14.34
N GLU A 69 9.67 -14.49 -15.33
CA GLU A 69 9.09 -15.74 -15.81
C GLU A 69 9.23 -16.87 -14.77
N ARG A 70 8.18 -17.69 -14.62
CA ARG A 70 8.22 -18.88 -13.77
C ARG A 70 9.32 -19.82 -14.27
N GLY A 71 10.25 -20.19 -13.39
CA GLY A 71 11.39 -21.07 -13.71
C GLY A 71 12.69 -20.32 -14.04
N SER A 72 12.67 -18.98 -14.08
CA SER A 72 13.89 -18.18 -14.14
C SER A 72 14.69 -18.28 -12.84
N ILE A 73 16.02 -18.26 -12.93
CA ILE A 73 16.93 -18.14 -11.78
C ILE A 73 16.74 -16.82 -11.01
N PHE A 74 16.07 -15.84 -11.63
CA PHE A 74 15.71 -14.55 -11.03
C PHE A 74 14.25 -14.51 -10.56
N PHE A 75 13.54 -15.65 -10.54
CA PHE A 75 12.15 -15.71 -10.10
C PHE A 75 12.05 -15.40 -8.61
N ASN A 76 11.34 -14.31 -8.29
CA ASN A 76 11.08 -13.87 -6.93
C ASN A 76 9.56 -13.92 -6.68
N THR A 77 9.13 -14.81 -5.78
CA THR A 77 7.71 -15.00 -5.42
C THR A 77 7.08 -13.72 -4.90
N GLY A 78 7.79 -12.95 -4.09
CA GLY A 78 7.31 -11.66 -3.57
C GLY A 78 7.18 -10.56 -4.63
N VAL A 79 7.93 -10.64 -5.74
CA VAL A 79 7.71 -9.76 -6.91
C VAL A 79 6.44 -10.18 -7.63
N MET A 80 6.27 -11.47 -7.90
CA MET A 80 5.09 -12.00 -8.58
C MET A 80 3.79 -11.75 -7.79
N GLU A 81 3.79 -11.91 -6.47
CA GLU A 81 2.64 -11.62 -5.62
C GLU A 81 2.22 -10.15 -5.67
N GLU A 82 3.19 -9.24 -5.72
CA GLU A 82 2.92 -7.81 -5.86
C GLU A 82 2.36 -7.48 -7.25
N ILE A 83 2.90 -8.06 -8.32
CA ILE A 83 2.34 -7.92 -9.68
C ILE A 83 0.88 -8.37 -9.71
N LEU A 84 0.58 -9.54 -9.14
CA LEU A 84 -0.79 -10.05 -9.04
C LEU A 84 -1.70 -9.12 -8.23
N ARG A 85 -1.18 -8.40 -7.23
CA ARG A 85 -1.94 -7.41 -6.45
C ARG A 85 -2.23 -6.16 -7.29
N LEU A 86 -1.23 -5.65 -8.00
CA LEU A 86 -1.38 -4.53 -8.93
C LEU A 86 -2.45 -4.82 -9.98
N ASP A 87 -2.43 -6.03 -10.57
CA ASP A 87 -3.42 -6.46 -11.57
C ASP A 87 -4.84 -6.50 -10.97
N ARG A 88 -4.99 -7.03 -9.75
CA ARG A 88 -6.30 -7.03 -9.06
C ARG A 88 -6.81 -5.61 -8.82
N TYR A 89 -5.95 -4.70 -8.37
CA TYR A 89 -6.35 -3.31 -8.10
C TYR A 89 -6.72 -2.58 -9.39
N LYS A 90 -5.93 -2.77 -10.45
CA LYS A 90 -6.22 -2.24 -11.79
C LYS A 90 -7.55 -2.78 -12.33
N MET A 91 -7.84 -4.07 -12.15
CA MET A 91 -9.11 -4.67 -12.57
C MET A 91 -10.31 -4.08 -11.80
N LEU A 92 -10.18 -3.82 -10.49
CA LEU A 92 -11.27 -3.30 -9.65
C LEU A 92 -11.56 -1.81 -9.88
N LEU A 93 -10.53 -1.01 -10.11
CA LEU A 93 -10.63 0.45 -10.15
C LEU A 93 -10.53 1.01 -11.57
N GLY A 94 -9.98 0.25 -12.53
CA GLY A 94 -9.75 0.71 -13.88
C GLY A 94 -8.82 1.91 -13.92
N GLU A 95 -9.21 2.94 -14.67
CA GLU A 95 -8.50 4.22 -14.78
C GLU A 95 -8.36 4.97 -13.43
N ARG A 96 -9.11 4.55 -12.41
CA ARG A 96 -9.08 5.12 -11.05
C ARG A 96 -7.96 4.57 -10.18
N PHE A 97 -7.13 3.69 -10.73
CA PHE A 97 -5.92 3.18 -10.10
C PHE A 97 -4.70 3.73 -10.82
N ILE A 98 -3.86 4.44 -10.07
CA ILE A 98 -2.61 5.01 -10.58
C ILE A 98 -1.47 4.37 -9.79
N CYS A 99 -0.73 3.49 -10.47
CA CYS A 99 0.48 2.89 -9.94
C CYS A 99 1.65 3.85 -10.15
N LEU A 100 2.24 4.31 -9.05
CA LEU A 100 3.45 5.09 -8.99
C LEU A 100 4.59 4.14 -8.63
N ALA A 101 5.20 3.57 -9.66
CA ALA A 101 6.42 2.78 -9.55
C ALA A 101 7.63 3.67 -9.82
N ASP A 102 8.76 3.35 -9.19
CA ASP A 102 10.00 4.06 -9.47
C ASP A 102 10.36 3.83 -10.95
N ALA A 103 10.50 4.91 -11.72
CA ALA A 103 11.25 4.82 -12.97
C ALA A 103 12.70 4.59 -12.53
N ASP A 104 13.44 3.69 -13.16
CA ASP A 104 14.70 3.11 -12.68
C ASP A 104 15.80 4.11 -12.20
N ASP A 105 15.58 5.43 -12.23
CA ASP A 105 16.47 6.48 -11.71
C ASP A 105 15.86 7.66 -10.92
N HIS A 106 14.54 7.81 -10.66
CA HIS A 106 14.04 9.00 -9.94
C HIS A 106 12.90 8.78 -8.92
N LEU A 107 13.30 8.75 -7.65
CA LEU A 107 12.50 8.87 -6.43
C LEU A 107 11.50 10.04 -6.52
N TYR A 108 10.22 9.71 -6.47
CA TYR A 108 9.12 10.62 -6.12
C TYR A 108 9.46 11.30 -4.79
N PRO A 109 10.00 12.53 -4.82
CA PRO A 109 9.17 13.72 -4.79
C PRO A 109 9.44 14.74 -5.93
N ALA A 110 10.19 14.40 -6.98
CA ALA A 110 10.53 15.34 -8.07
C ALA A 110 9.47 15.49 -9.18
N SER A 111 8.51 14.56 -9.29
CA SER A 111 7.51 14.55 -10.36
C SER A 111 6.32 15.49 -10.07
N ASP A 112 5.84 16.21 -11.08
CA ASP A 112 4.57 16.97 -11.01
C ASP A 112 3.36 16.01 -10.91
N LEU A 113 2.96 15.68 -9.69
CA LEU A 113 1.83 14.79 -9.44
C LEU A 113 0.51 15.35 -9.99
N ALA A 114 0.30 16.66 -9.94
CA ALA A 114 -0.89 17.30 -10.49
C ALA A 114 -0.94 17.12 -12.02
N GLY A 115 0.19 17.31 -12.70
CA GLY A 115 0.34 17.04 -14.13
C GLY A 115 0.15 15.57 -14.49
N VAL A 116 0.63 14.63 -13.66
CA VAL A 116 0.39 13.18 -13.85
C VAL A 116 -1.10 12.87 -13.76
N LEU A 117 -1.80 13.40 -12.74
CA LEU A 117 -3.24 13.25 -12.61
C LEU A 117 -3.99 13.86 -13.80
N GLN A 118 -3.63 15.08 -14.20
CA GLN A 118 -4.28 15.78 -15.30
C GLN A 118 -4.14 15.03 -16.64
N LYS A 119 -2.96 14.47 -16.94
CA LYS A 119 -2.73 13.63 -18.13
C LYS A 119 -3.62 12.40 -18.17
N GLN A 120 -3.97 11.87 -17.00
CA GLN A 120 -4.88 10.74 -16.85
C GLN A 120 -6.37 11.17 -16.87
N GLY A 121 -6.66 12.45 -17.10
CA GLY A 121 -8.04 13.00 -17.11
C GLY A 121 -8.61 13.31 -15.73
N TRP A 122 -7.76 13.39 -14.71
CA TRP A 122 -8.15 13.62 -13.32
C TRP A 122 -8.02 15.07 -12.92
N ARG A 123 -9.01 15.55 -12.17
CA ARG A 123 -8.94 16.86 -11.52
C ARG A 123 -9.37 16.75 -10.07
N THR A 124 -8.48 17.14 -9.16
CA THR A 124 -8.84 17.38 -7.77
C THR A 124 -9.70 18.64 -7.68
N SER A 125 -10.58 18.68 -6.69
CA SER A 125 -11.40 19.84 -6.36
C SER A 125 -11.09 20.33 -4.96
N ASP A 126 -11.59 21.52 -4.62
CA ASP A 126 -11.53 22.08 -3.27
C ASP A 126 -12.35 21.25 -2.25
N GLN A 127 -13.03 20.19 -2.68
CA GLN A 127 -13.75 19.25 -1.83
C GLN A 127 -13.07 17.87 -1.76
N THR A 128 -11.99 17.63 -2.53
CA THR A 128 -11.28 16.35 -2.50
C THR A 128 -10.71 16.10 -1.11
N ARG A 129 -11.00 14.92 -0.56
CA ARG A 129 -10.40 14.42 0.69
C ARG A 129 -9.25 13.49 0.37
N LEU A 130 -8.12 13.67 1.06
CA LEU A 130 -6.93 12.84 0.96
C LEU A 130 -6.79 11.95 2.20
N GLU A 131 -6.63 10.66 1.99
CA GLU A 131 -6.34 9.69 3.04
C GLU A 131 -5.11 8.86 2.67
N VAL A 132 -4.09 8.85 3.53
CA VAL A 132 -2.82 8.19 3.24
C VAL A 132 -2.56 7.09 4.27
N TYR A 133 -2.11 5.93 3.82
CA TYR A 133 -1.85 4.76 4.65
C TYR A 133 -0.82 3.84 4.00
N GLY A 134 -0.27 2.90 4.76
CA GLY A 134 0.83 2.07 4.27
C GLY A 134 1.75 1.58 5.38
N GLU A 135 3.03 1.33 5.08
CA GLU A 135 4.02 1.12 6.13
C GLU A 135 4.41 2.44 6.80
N VAL A 136 4.16 2.54 8.10
CA VAL A 136 4.68 3.59 8.97
C VAL A 136 6.09 3.21 9.40
N ARG A 137 7.04 3.26 8.48
CA ARG A 137 8.25 4.00 8.86
C ARG A 137 7.75 5.41 9.05
N GLU A 138 7.80 5.95 10.28
CA GLU A 138 7.15 7.22 10.66
C GLU A 138 7.42 8.35 9.65
N LEU A 139 8.54 8.27 8.93
CA LEU A 139 8.94 9.19 7.88
C LEU A 139 8.29 8.92 6.51
N CYS A 140 8.01 7.68 6.08
CA CYS A 140 7.56 7.42 4.70
C CYS A 140 6.11 7.82 4.46
N VAL A 141 5.15 7.27 5.21
CA VAL A 141 3.72 7.62 5.06
C VAL A 141 3.46 9.08 5.35
N THR A 142 4.10 9.63 6.39
CA THR A 142 3.97 11.04 6.76
C THR A 142 4.60 11.97 5.72
N SER A 143 5.83 11.68 5.26
CA SER A 143 6.52 12.57 4.30
C SER A 143 5.88 12.51 2.93
N LEU A 144 5.56 11.31 2.41
CA LEU A 144 4.87 11.15 1.13
C LEU A 144 3.44 11.69 1.22
N GLY A 145 2.72 11.43 2.31
CA GLY A 145 1.38 11.99 2.49
C GLY A 145 1.37 13.52 2.50
N ASN A 146 2.34 14.14 3.18
CA ASN A 146 2.53 15.59 3.13
C ASN A 146 2.99 16.09 1.76
N TRP A 147 3.79 15.31 1.03
CA TRP A 147 4.17 15.64 -0.35
C TRP A 147 2.95 15.60 -1.28
N ILE A 148 2.16 14.53 -1.29
CA ILE A 148 0.91 14.43 -2.07
C ILE A 148 -0.01 15.60 -1.76
N LYS A 149 -0.21 15.89 -0.47
CA LYS A 149 -1.03 17.01 0.01
C LYS A 149 -0.58 18.34 -0.59
N ARG A 150 0.73 18.64 -0.54
CA ARG A 150 1.30 19.87 -1.11
C ARG A 150 1.18 19.90 -2.63
N SER A 151 1.55 18.81 -3.30
CA SER A 151 1.53 18.71 -4.76
C SER A 151 0.12 18.87 -5.34
N LEU A 152 -0.92 18.54 -4.58
CA LEU A 152 -2.32 18.62 -5.00
C LEU A 152 -3.11 19.75 -4.33
N ALA A 153 -2.42 20.64 -3.59
CA ALA A 153 -3.04 21.74 -2.84
C ALA A 153 -4.25 21.32 -1.97
N ILE A 154 -4.14 20.18 -1.28
CA ILE A 154 -5.19 19.70 -0.38
C ILE A 154 -5.04 20.34 1.00
N ASP A 155 -6.13 20.91 1.52
CA ASP A 155 -6.13 21.53 2.84
C ASP A 155 -5.94 20.51 3.98
N ASN A 156 -5.37 20.98 5.10
CA ASN A 156 -5.11 20.15 6.28
C ASN A 156 -6.39 19.53 6.87
N ASN A 157 -7.54 20.21 6.81
CA ASN A 157 -8.82 19.69 7.29
C ASN A 157 -9.38 18.55 6.44
N ARG A 158 -8.83 18.35 5.24
CA ARG A 158 -9.22 17.31 4.27
C ARG A 158 -8.17 16.22 4.11
N PHE A 159 -7.06 16.31 4.86
CA PHE A 159 -5.97 15.35 4.86
C PHE A 159 -5.98 14.52 6.15
N ARG A 160 -5.83 13.20 6.03
CA ARG A 160 -5.61 12.31 7.17
C ARG A 160 -4.64 11.19 6.87
N ILE A 161 -3.88 10.78 7.88
CA ILE A 161 -3.14 9.51 7.88
C ILE A 161 -4.02 8.48 8.58
N ASN A 162 -4.28 7.34 7.93
CA ASN A 162 -5.11 6.28 8.51
C ASN A 162 -4.23 5.20 9.16
N GLY A 163 -4.06 5.30 10.49
CA GLY A 163 -3.31 4.33 11.28
C GLY A 163 -3.90 2.92 11.30
N SER A 164 -5.20 2.74 11.07
CA SER A 164 -5.83 1.40 11.03
C SER A 164 -5.51 0.61 9.76
N LEU A 165 -5.05 1.30 8.71
CA LEU A 165 -4.60 0.71 7.45
C LEU A 165 -3.07 0.78 7.31
N SER A 166 -2.38 0.96 8.45
CA SER A 166 -0.94 1.14 8.49
C SER A 166 -0.30 0.32 9.61
N LEU A 167 0.97 -0.06 9.45
CA LEU A 167 1.77 -0.73 10.50
C LEU A 167 3.03 0.08 10.78
N SER A 168 3.39 0.27 12.05
CA SER A 168 4.67 0.87 12.43
C SER A 168 5.84 -0.12 12.32
N GLU A 169 7.06 0.40 12.15
CA GLU A 169 8.28 -0.42 12.17
C GLU A 169 8.38 -1.26 13.46
N ALA A 170 8.02 -0.67 14.61
CA ALA A 170 7.94 -1.40 15.87
C ALA A 170 6.94 -2.57 15.83
N GLN A 171 5.77 -2.38 15.21
CA GLN A 171 4.79 -3.45 15.01
C GLN A 171 5.34 -4.53 14.08
N ILE A 172 6.00 -4.15 12.98
CA ILE A 172 6.60 -5.07 12.00
C ILE A 172 7.72 -5.91 12.65
N CYS A 173 8.64 -5.27 13.38
CA CYS A 173 9.69 -5.96 14.12
C CYS A 173 9.14 -6.90 15.20
N TRP A 174 8.11 -6.46 15.94
CA TRP A 174 7.48 -7.29 16.96
C TRP A 174 6.82 -8.54 16.38
N TYR A 175 6.07 -8.41 15.28
CA TYR A 175 5.50 -9.57 14.60
C TYR A 175 6.60 -10.48 14.02
N SER A 176 7.65 -9.93 13.42
CA SER A 176 8.74 -10.70 12.83
C SER A 176 9.50 -11.55 13.86
N ASN A 177 9.78 -10.97 15.04
CA ASN A 177 10.44 -11.66 16.14
C ASN A 177 9.51 -12.68 16.83
N SER A 178 8.22 -12.38 16.93
CA SER A 178 7.24 -13.30 17.54
C SER A 178 7.08 -14.57 16.71
N TYR A 179 7.11 -14.47 15.37
CA TYR A 179 7.03 -15.64 14.50
C TYR A 179 8.32 -16.48 14.48
N GLN A 180 9.50 -15.87 14.57
CA GLN A 180 10.75 -16.63 14.73
C GLN A 180 10.75 -17.47 16.01
N LEU A 181 10.31 -16.89 17.14
CA LEU A 181 10.17 -17.61 18.40
C LEU A 181 9.10 -18.72 18.37
N LEU A 182 8.07 -18.57 17.54
CA LEU A 182 7.01 -19.58 17.38
C LEU A 182 7.40 -20.69 16.38
N ALA A 183 8.17 -20.37 15.33
CA ALA A 183 8.64 -21.33 14.34
C ALA A 183 9.71 -22.29 14.89
N GLU A 184 10.42 -21.89 15.94
CA GLU A 184 11.41 -22.74 16.63
C GLU A 184 10.79 -23.68 17.69
N SER A 185 9.46 -23.64 17.89
CA SER A 185 8.77 -24.45 18.90
C SER A 185 8.03 -25.65 18.27
N PRO A 186 8.36 -26.92 18.63
CA PRO A 186 7.75 -28.12 18.06
C PRO A 186 6.25 -28.32 18.37
N LEU A 187 5.63 -27.43 19.16
CA LEU A 187 4.29 -27.61 19.71
C LEU A 187 3.17 -26.92 18.89
N ILE A 188 3.46 -26.36 17.71
CA ILE A 188 2.54 -25.43 17.02
C ILE A 188 1.93 -26.00 15.73
N HIS A 189 1.53 -27.27 15.73
CA HIS A 189 0.43 -27.65 14.82
C HIS A 189 -0.95 -27.31 15.43
N THR A 190 -1.01 -27.11 16.75
CA THR A 190 -2.26 -26.86 17.49
C THR A 190 -2.57 -25.37 17.65
N ALA A 191 -1.56 -24.49 17.72
CA ALA A 191 -1.78 -23.04 17.89
C ALA A 191 -2.13 -22.30 16.58
N GLN A 192 -1.88 -22.86 15.40
CA GLN A 192 -2.40 -22.30 14.12
C GLN A 192 -3.94 -22.31 14.06
N VAL A 193 -4.60 -23.24 14.77
CA VAL A 193 -6.06 -23.28 14.89
C VAL A 193 -6.57 -22.19 15.86
N MET A 194 -5.81 -21.86 16.90
CA MET A 194 -6.17 -20.80 17.87
C MET A 194 -5.79 -19.39 17.42
N GLY A 195 -4.79 -19.23 16.55
CA GLY A 195 -4.41 -17.95 15.95
C GLY A 195 -5.52 -17.33 15.09
N ARG A 196 -6.36 -18.17 14.45
CA ARG A 196 -7.57 -17.72 13.74
C ARG A 196 -8.65 -17.13 14.66
N LEU A 197 -8.62 -17.40 15.96
CA LEU A 197 -9.56 -16.83 16.93
C LEU A 197 -9.07 -15.48 17.50
N SER A 198 -7.76 -15.21 17.51
CA SER A 198 -7.20 -13.98 18.12
C SER A 198 -7.41 -12.70 17.30
N MET A 199 -7.57 -12.80 15.97
CA MET A 199 -7.94 -11.67 15.11
C MET A 199 -9.34 -11.12 15.41
N ARG A 200 -10.22 -11.89 16.09
CA ARG A 200 -11.48 -11.38 16.64
C ARG A 200 -11.30 -10.65 17.98
N ALA A 201 -10.26 -10.97 18.76
CA ALA A 201 -10.04 -10.38 20.09
C ALA A 201 -9.45 -8.96 20.02
N VAL A 202 -8.67 -8.63 18.98
CA VAL A 202 -8.10 -7.28 18.81
C VAL A 202 -9.18 -6.22 18.49
N ARG A 203 -10.38 -6.63 18.04
CA ARG A 203 -11.53 -5.71 17.92
C ARG A 203 -12.14 -5.27 19.26
N PHE A 204 -11.79 -5.91 20.39
CA PHE A 204 -12.45 -5.66 21.68
C PHE A 204 -11.65 -4.79 22.66
N ILE A 205 -10.39 -4.44 22.38
CA ILE A 205 -9.54 -3.63 23.30
C ILE A 205 -9.49 -2.14 22.87
N GLY A 206 -10.22 -1.75 21.84
CA GLY A 206 -10.28 -0.36 21.34
C GLY A 206 -11.38 0.52 21.97
N HIS A 207 -12.13 0.01 22.95
CA HIS A 207 -13.13 0.78 23.71
C HIS A 207 -13.08 0.38 25.19
N CYS A 208 -12.11 0.95 25.90
CA CYS A 208 -12.18 1.24 27.33
C CYS A 208 -11.61 2.64 27.54
#